data_AF-A0A962KW50-F1
#
_entry.id   AF-A0A962KW50-F1
#
_cell.length_a   1.000
_cell.length_b   1.000
_cell.length_c   1.000
_cell.angle_alpha   90.00
_cell.angle_beta   90.00
_cell.angle_gamma   90.00
#
_symmetry.space_group_name_H-M   'P 1'
#
loop_
_entity.id
_entity.type
_entity.pdbx_description
1 polymer ?
#
loop_
_entity_poly.entity_id
_entity_poly.type
_entity_poly.pdbx_seq_one_letter_code
_entity_poly.pdbx_strand_id
1 'polypeptide(L)'
;MYHKKHQDITQRQYEINRELEGHHEGNDQFKIALSMLVTLASKAWDIFRSSTIDEKRQLMGYVFSNLEMEGANLRYTLKTPFNLFVNMADRQKWRPTGFALKTQASVIKQLLFSKN
;
A
#
# COMPACT_ATOMS: atom_id res chain seq x y z
N MET A 1 1.39 -45.37 -10.52
CA MET A 1 1.88 -44.10 -11.10
C MET A 1 0.96 -42.91 -10.79
N TYR A 2 -0.35 -43.01 -11.02
CA TYR A 2 -1.31 -41.92 -10.76
C TYR A 2 -1.43 -41.49 -9.28
N HIS A 3 -1.40 -42.43 -8.33
CA HIS A 3 -1.53 -42.11 -6.91
C HIS A 3 -0.38 -41.24 -6.38
N LYS A 4 0.87 -41.55 -6.79
CA LYS A 4 2.06 -40.78 -6.40
C LYS A 4 1.98 -39.34 -6.93
N LYS A 5 1.61 -39.16 -8.20
CA LYS A 5 1.46 -37.83 -8.80
C LYS A 5 0.33 -37.02 -8.14
N HIS A 6 -0.74 -37.68 -7.71
CA HIS A 6 -1.81 -37.04 -6.96
C HIS A 6 -1.33 -36.56 -5.58
N GLN A 7 -0.56 -37.39 -4.86
CA GLN A 7 0.04 -37.00 -3.58
C GLN A 7 1.01 -35.82 -3.73
N ASP A 8 1.87 -35.82 -4.75
CA ASP A 8 2.81 -34.73 -5.01
C ASP A 8 2.08 -33.39 -5.27
N ILE A 9 0.99 -33.42 -6.04
CA ILE A 9 0.18 -32.23 -6.33
C ILE A 9 -0.51 -31.71 -5.06
N THR A 10 -1.12 -32.60 -4.27
CA THR A 10 -1.78 -32.23 -3.01
C THR A 10 -0.81 -31.62 -2.01
N GLN A 11 0.39 -32.19 -1.90
CA GLN A 11 1.45 -31.64 -1.05
C GLN A 11 1.84 -30.23 -1.50
N ARG A 12 2.00 -30.03 -2.82
CA ARG A 12 2.35 -28.71 -3.36
C ARG A 12 1.25 -27.67 -3.15
N GLN A 13 -0.02 -28.06 -3.26
CA GLN A 13 -1.14 -27.17 -2.95
C GLN A 13 -1.13 -26.73 -1.48
N TYR A 14 -0.84 -27.66 -0.57
CA TYR A 14 -0.75 -27.35 0.85
C TYR A 14 0.40 -26.39 1.17
N GLU A 15 1.57 -26.58 0.55
CA GLU A 15 2.71 -25.65 0.68
C GLU A 15 2.37 -24.25 0.18
N ILE A 16 1.77 -24.14 -1.01
CA ILE A 16 1.40 -22.85 -1.61
C ILE A 16 0.35 -22.13 -0.75
N ASN A 17 -0.66 -22.85 -0.25
CA ASN A 17 -1.67 -22.25 0.61
C ASN A 17 -1.08 -21.73 1.93
N ARG A 18 -0.14 -22.47 2.53
CA ARG A 18 0.56 -22.02 3.74
C ARG A 18 1.38 -20.76 3.48
N GLU A 19 2.09 -20.70 2.36
CA GLU A 19 2.84 -19.51 1.95
C GLU A 19 1.91 -18.31 1.69
N LEU A 20 0.77 -18.56 1.04
CA LEU A 20 -0.27 -17.56 0.79
C LEU A 20 -0.84 -17.00 2.10
N GLU A 21 -1.18 -17.85 3.07
CA GLU A 21 -1.68 -17.44 4.38
C GLU A 21 -0.67 -16.56 5.12
N GLY A 22 0.62 -16.93 5.11
CA GLY A 22 1.68 -16.09 5.70
C GLY A 22 1.81 -14.72 5.03
N HIS A 23 1.68 -14.65 3.70
CA HIS A 23 1.65 -13.38 2.97
C HIS A 23 0.38 -12.56 3.25
N HIS A 24 -0.77 -13.20 3.44
CA HIS A 24 -2.03 -12.54 3.77
C HIS A 24 -1.98 -11.86 5.14
N GLU A 25 -1.47 -12.55 6.16
CA GLU A 25 -1.33 -11.99 7.50
C GLU A 25 -0.44 -10.74 7.50
N GLY A 26 0.72 -10.81 6.84
CA GLY A 26 1.61 -9.65 6.68
C GLY A 26 0.95 -8.48 5.93
N ASN A 27 0.12 -8.78 4.93
CA ASN A 27 -0.61 -7.76 4.17
C ASN A 27 -1.68 -7.05 5.00
N ASP A 28 -2.39 -7.76 5.89
CA ASP A 28 -3.43 -7.16 6.71
C ASP A 28 -2.85 -6.27 7.81
N GLN A 29 -1.76 -6.71 8.46
CA GLN A 29 -1.02 -5.86 9.39
C GLN A 29 -0.46 -4.61 8.69
N PHE A 30 0.08 -4.77 7.47
CA PHE A 30 0.56 -3.66 6.66
C PHE A 30 -0.57 -2.67 6.32
N LYS A 31 -1.76 -3.15 5.91
CA LYS A 31 -2.91 -2.27 5.62
C LYS A 31 -3.34 -1.49 6.84
N ILE A 32 -3.36 -2.11 8.02
CA ILE A 32 -3.71 -1.44 9.29
C ILE A 32 -2.68 -0.34 9.59
N ALA A 33 -1.38 -0.67 9.54
CA ALA A 33 -0.31 0.30 9.73
C ALA A 33 -0.38 1.47 8.74
N LEU A 34 -0.67 1.17 7.47
CA LEU A 34 -0.83 2.17 6.42
C LEU A 34 -2.03 3.08 6.67
N SER A 35 -3.17 2.53 7.07
CA SER A 35 -4.36 3.31 7.42
C SER A 35 -4.08 4.27 8.59
N MET A 36 -3.37 3.81 9.61
CA MET A 36 -2.94 4.65 10.73
C MET A 36 -1.99 5.76 10.26
N LEU A 37 -0.99 5.44 9.43
CA LEU A 37 -0.06 6.42 8.86
C LEU A 37 -0.77 7.49 8.02
N VAL A 38 -1.73 7.09 7.17
CA VAL A 38 -2.52 8.04 6.36
C VAL A 38 -3.40 8.92 7.23
N THR A 39 -4.01 8.35 8.27
CA THR A 39 -4.80 9.11 9.25
C THR A 39 -3.94 10.11 10.00
N LEU A 40 -2.73 9.69 10.41
CA LEU A 40 -1.75 10.55 11.05
C LEU A 40 -1.29 11.67 10.10
N ALA A 41 -0.97 11.34 8.85
CA ALA A 41 -0.59 12.32 7.82
C ALA A 41 -1.71 13.34 7.55
N SER A 42 -2.97 12.90 7.51
CA SER A 42 -4.14 13.76 7.34
C SER A 42 -4.28 14.78 8.49
N LYS A 43 -3.92 14.36 9.71
CA LYS A 43 -3.93 15.21 10.91
C LYS A 43 -2.57 15.84 11.22
N ALA A 44 -1.55 15.59 10.39
CA ALA A 44 -0.17 15.97 10.70
C ALA A 44 -0.02 17.49 10.81
N TRP A 45 -0.76 18.25 10.00
CA TRP A 45 -0.74 19.71 10.07
C TRP A 45 -1.29 20.24 11.40
N ASP A 46 -2.41 19.69 11.87
CA ASP A 46 -3.01 20.07 13.16
C ASP A 46 -2.08 19.71 14.32
N ILE A 47 -1.53 18.48 14.29
CA ILE A 47 -0.56 17.99 15.30
C ILE A 47 0.67 18.88 15.30
N PHE A 48 1.24 19.17 14.13
CA PHE A 48 2.41 20.04 14.00
C PHE A 48 2.12 21.45 14.51
N ARG A 49 0.89 21.97 14.36
CA ARG A 49 0.53 23.29 14.88
C ARG A 49 0.45 23.32 16.41
N SER A 50 -0.14 22.29 17.02
CA SER A 50 -0.29 22.18 18.48
C SER A 50 0.98 21.72 19.21
N SER A 51 1.95 21.15 18.48
CA SER A 51 3.13 20.51 19.06
C SER A 51 4.26 21.46 19.45
N THR A 52 5.01 21.03 20.46
CA THR A 52 6.22 21.69 20.94
C THR A 52 7.37 21.57 19.91
N ILE A 53 8.43 22.37 20.09
CA ILE A 53 9.57 22.38 19.15
C ILE A 53 10.25 21.01 19.08
N ASP A 54 10.31 20.29 20.19
CA ASP A 54 10.95 18.97 20.24
C ASP A 54 10.13 17.90 19.52
N GLU A 55 8.81 17.90 19.70
CA GLU A 55 7.90 17.03 18.95
C GLU A 55 7.95 17.28 17.44
N LYS A 56 8.06 18.56 17.04
CA LYS A 56 8.25 18.93 15.62
C LYS A 56 9.53 18.35 15.05
N ARG A 57 10.63 18.40 15.80
CA ARG A 57 11.90 17.78 15.41
C ARG A 57 11.79 16.27 15.29
N GLN A 58 11.12 15.62 16.25
CA GLN A 58 10.88 14.18 16.18
C GLN A 58 10.03 13.78 14.97
N LEU A 59 8.96 14.54 14.68
CA LEU A 59 8.11 14.28 13.53
C LEU A 59 8.88 14.45 12.21
N MET A 60 9.71 15.48 12.10
CA MET A 60 10.59 15.67 10.95
C MET A 60 11.60 14.52 10.82
N GLY A 61 12.22 14.09 11.93
CA GLY A 61 13.14 12.95 11.94
C GLY A 61 12.47 11.60 11.66
N TYR A 62 11.16 11.48 11.81
CA TYR A 62 10.41 10.28 11.45
C TYR A 62 10.22 10.17 9.93
N VAL A 63 9.99 11.29 9.26
CA VAL A 63 9.71 11.34 7.81
C VAL A 63 11.00 11.45 6.99
N PHE A 64 11.93 12.29 7.43
CA PHE A 64 13.17 12.60 6.71
C PHE A 64 14.36 11.88 7.35
N SER A 65 15.21 11.27 6.52
CA SER A 65 16.51 10.77 6.93
C SER A 65 17.46 11.91 7.21
N ASN A 66 17.54 12.85 6.28
CA ASN A 66 18.36 14.05 6.35
C ASN A 66 17.51 15.25 5.91
N LEU A 67 17.76 16.39 6.52
CA LEU A 67 17.14 17.66 6.15
C LEU A 67 18.24 18.73 6.14
N GLU A 68 18.80 18.98 4.96
CA GLU A 68 19.91 19.91 4.77
C GLU A 68 19.47 21.04 3.84
N MET A 69 19.85 22.28 4.18
CA MET A 69 19.65 23.43 3.30
C MET A 69 20.90 23.61 2.44
N GLU A 70 20.75 23.41 1.14
CA GLU A 70 21.77 23.69 0.14
C GLU A 70 21.47 25.05 -0.50
N GLY A 71 21.89 26.12 0.18
CA GLY A 71 21.61 27.50 -0.21
C GLY A 71 20.10 27.80 -0.13
N ALA A 72 19.46 27.96 -1.29
CA ALA A 72 18.01 28.18 -1.41
C ALA A 72 17.21 26.88 -1.57
N ASN A 73 17.87 25.75 -1.82
CA ASN A 73 17.22 24.48 -2.09
C ASN A 73 17.24 23.58 -0.85
N LEU A 74 16.12 22.93 -0.55
CA LEU A 74 16.04 21.95 0.53
C LEU A 74 16.45 20.57 -0.01
N ARG A 75 17.59 20.06 0.43
CA ARG A 75 18.04 18.70 0.14
C ARG A 75 17.57 17.77 1.25
N TYR A 76 16.64 16.88 0.91
CA TYR A 76 16.13 15.90 1.85
C TYR A 76 16.09 14.51 1.24
N THR A 77 16.14 13.50 2.10
CA THR A 77 15.89 12.10 1.72
C THR A 77 14.80 11.56 2.63
N LEU A 78 13.80 10.91 2.05
CA LEU A 78 12.70 10.32 2.81
C LEU A 78 13.08 8.94 3.33
N LYS A 79 12.66 8.63 4.56
CA LYS A 79 12.77 7.29 5.12
C LYS A 79 11.78 6.35 4.44
N THR A 80 12.11 5.06 4.36
CA THR A 80 11.13 4.02 4.00
C THR A 80 10.10 3.90 5.14
N PRO A 81 8.78 3.87 4.88
CA PRO A 81 8.12 3.70 3.58
C PRO A 81 7.72 5.00 2.85
N PHE A 82 8.02 6.19 3.39
CA PHE A 82 7.60 7.47 2.82
C PHE A 82 8.17 7.73 1.42
N ASN A 83 9.39 7.26 1.15
CA ASN A 83 10.01 7.31 -0.19
C ASN A 83 9.18 6.61 -1.28
N LEU A 84 8.49 5.51 -0.96
CA LEU A 84 7.64 4.76 -1.89
C LEU A 84 6.40 5.56 -2.32
N PHE A 85 5.96 6.50 -1.48
CA PHE A 85 4.75 7.28 -1.73
C PHE A 85 4.97 8.51 -2.60
N VAL A 86 6.21 9.00 -2.74
CA VAL A 86 6.49 10.23 -3.49
C VAL A 86 6.59 10.00 -5.00
N ASN A 87 7.07 8.82 -5.43
CA ASN A 87 7.11 8.43 -6.84
C ASN A 87 5.86 7.68 -7.31
N MET A 88 4.67 8.08 -6.83
CA MET A 88 3.40 7.50 -7.29
C MET A 88 2.96 7.97 -8.68
N ALA A 89 3.65 8.94 -9.30
CA ALA A 89 3.33 9.45 -10.63
C ALA A 89 3.51 8.38 -11.74
N ASP A 90 4.45 7.44 -11.55
CA ASP A 90 4.67 6.33 -12.49
C ASP A 90 3.62 5.19 -12.37
N ARG A 91 2.62 5.33 -11.49
CA ARG A 91 1.53 4.34 -11.37
C ARG A 91 0.71 4.17 -12.64
N GLN A 92 0.70 5.17 -13.52
CA GLN A 92 0.05 5.07 -14.83
C GLN A 92 0.70 4.01 -15.73
N LYS A 93 1.98 3.67 -15.52
CA LYS A 93 2.72 2.68 -16.33
C LYS A 93 2.38 1.23 -15.97
N TRP A 94 2.07 0.92 -14.71
CA TRP A 94 1.80 -0.46 -14.25
C TRP A 94 0.36 -0.71 -13.82
N ARG A 95 -0.50 0.32 -13.75
CA ARG A 95 -1.95 0.15 -13.79
C ARG A 95 -2.38 0.06 -15.25
N PRO A 96 -2.52 -1.13 -15.87
CA PRO A 96 -3.41 -1.23 -17.01
C PRO A 96 -4.78 -0.76 -16.53
N THR A 97 -5.53 -0.14 -17.44
CA THR A 97 -6.85 0.49 -17.29
C THR A 97 -7.96 -0.48 -16.81
N GLY A 98 -7.69 -1.38 -15.87
CA GLY A 98 -8.61 -2.42 -15.40
C GLY A 98 -9.75 -1.89 -14.54
N PHE A 99 -9.70 -0.63 -14.10
CA PHE A 99 -10.87 0.03 -13.51
C PHE A 99 -11.97 0.30 -14.54
N ALA A 100 -11.66 0.45 -15.83
CA ALA A 100 -12.67 0.64 -16.88
C ALA A 100 -13.50 -0.63 -17.13
N LEU A 101 -12.89 -1.82 -16.98
CA LEU A 101 -13.57 -3.10 -17.19
C LEU A 101 -14.53 -3.45 -16.04
N LYS A 102 -14.21 -3.06 -14.80
CA LYS A 102 -15.09 -3.32 -13.64
C LYS A 102 -16.37 -2.47 -13.68
N THR A 103 -16.30 -1.25 -14.21
CA THR A 103 -17.47 -0.39 -14.35
C THR A 103 -18.43 -0.90 -15.43
N GLN A 104 -17.90 -1.40 -16.56
CA GLN A 104 -18.75 -1.99 -17.61
C GLN A 104 -19.39 -3.32 -17.19
N ALA A 105 -18.69 -4.18 -16.43
CA ALA A 105 -19.25 -5.46 -15.99
C ALA A 105 -20.45 -5.30 -15.04
N SER A 106 -20.43 -4.30 -14.15
CA SER A 106 -21.58 -4.00 -13.28
C SER A 106 -22.77 -3.42 -14.06
N VAL A 107 -22.52 -2.52 -15.01
CA VAL A 107 -23.58 -1.93 -15.86
C VAL A 107 -24.22 -2.98 -16.78
N ILE A 108 -23.42 -3.88 -17.35
CA ILE A 108 -23.91 -4.97 -18.21
C ILE A 108 -24.74 -5.98 -17.40
N LYS A 109 -24.31 -6.35 -16.17
CA LYS A 109 -25.15 -7.17 -15.28
C LYS A 109 -26.47 -6.47 -14.95
N GLN A 110 -26.44 -5.18 -14.61
CA GLN A 110 -27.65 -4.45 -14.22
C GLN A 110 -28.66 -4.31 -15.38
N LEU A 111 -28.19 -4.20 -16.62
CA LEU A 111 -29.05 -4.19 -17.82
C LEU A 111 -29.62 -5.57 -18.17
N LEU A 112 -28.87 -6.65 -17.94
CA LEU A 112 -29.33 -8.02 -18.22
C LEU A 112 -30.29 -8.57 -17.16
N PHE A 113 -30.17 -8.15 -15.89
CA PHE A 113 -31.03 -8.60 -14.80
C PHE A 113 -32.23 -7.67 -14.51
N SER A 114 -32.42 -6.59 -15.27
CA SER A 114 -33.59 -5.69 -15.16
C SER A 114 -34.73 -6.06 -16.12
N LYS A 115 -34.56 -7.09 -16.97
CA LYS A 115 -35.63 -7.65 -17.81
C LYS A 115 -35.86 -9.13 -17.45
N ASN A 116 -36.41 -9.37 -16.26
CA ASN A 116 -37.21 -10.54 -15.92
C ASN A 116 -38.09 -10.18 -14.71
#